data_AF-F3B6H3-F1
#
_entry.id   AF-F3B6H3-F1
#
_cell.length_a   1.000
_cell.length_b   1.000
_cell.length_c   1.000
_cell.angle_alpha   90.00
_cell.angle_beta   90.00
_cell.angle_gamma   90.00
#
_symmetry.space_group_name_H-M   'P 1'
#
loop_
_entity.id
_entity.type
_entity.pdbx_description
1 polymer ?
#
loop_
_entity_poly.entity_id
_entity_poly.type
_entity_poly.pdbx_seq_one_letter_code
_entity_poly.pdbx_strand_id
1 'polypeptide(L)'
;MVKKIGIVSLSSGILGESFIRHELKIGVERLNKYGIEVEFLPNALKGMEFIKEHPESRAKDLITAFKDDSIDMILCAIGGEDTYRLLPYLFGNNELKTAVKQKIFLGFSNTTINHFMLNKVADSWNSQKSCNGL
;
A
#
# COMPACT_ATOMS: atom_id res chain seq x y z
N MET A 1 -7.78 3.68 17.08
CA MET A 1 -8.66 4.45 16.17
C MET A 1 -7.77 4.98 15.07
N VAL A 2 -8.15 4.84 13.79
CA VAL A 2 -7.35 5.30 12.64
C VAL A 2 -7.37 6.82 12.59
N LYS A 3 -6.20 7.45 12.59
CA LYS A 3 -6.01 8.91 12.48
C LYS A 3 -5.30 9.29 11.19
N LYS A 4 -4.39 8.46 10.68
CA LYS A 4 -3.64 8.72 9.44
C LYS A 4 -3.69 7.55 8.47
N ILE A 5 -4.06 7.84 7.22
CA ILE A 5 -4.12 6.88 6.12
C ILE A 5 -3.02 7.20 5.11
N GLY A 6 -2.19 6.21 4.81
CA GLY A 6 -1.24 6.23 3.69
C GLY A 6 -1.88 5.67 2.42
N ILE A 7 -1.92 6.42 1.34
CA ILE A 7 -2.45 6.00 0.05
C ILE A 7 -1.33 5.53 -0.87
N VAL A 8 -1.48 4.31 -1.41
CA VAL A 8 -0.50 3.66 -2.31
C VAL A 8 -1.13 3.26 -3.64
N SER A 9 -0.37 3.38 -4.73
CA SER A 9 -0.78 2.95 -6.08
C SER A 9 -0.04 1.66 -6.47
N LEU A 10 -0.57 0.51 -6.06
CA LEU A 10 0.07 -0.80 -6.29
C LEU A 10 -0.31 -1.44 -7.63
N SER A 11 -1.36 -0.93 -8.27
CA SER A 11 -1.87 -1.43 -9.56
C SER A 11 -1.90 -0.29 -10.59
N SER A 12 -3.07 0.24 -10.95
CA SER A 12 -3.14 1.38 -11.87
C SER A 12 -2.64 2.67 -11.21
N GLY A 13 -1.89 3.47 -11.98
CA GLY A 13 -1.44 4.81 -11.59
C GLY A 13 -2.44 5.92 -11.84
N ILE A 14 -3.70 5.60 -12.17
CA ILE A 14 -4.72 6.57 -12.56
C ILE A 14 -4.92 7.68 -11.52
N LEU A 15 -4.65 7.43 -10.23
CA LEU A 15 -4.82 8.43 -9.17
C LEU A 15 -3.97 9.71 -9.40
N GLY A 16 -2.88 9.62 -10.16
CA GLY A 16 -2.04 10.77 -10.52
C GLY A 16 -2.51 11.56 -11.74
N GLU A 17 -3.55 11.10 -12.45
CA GLU A 17 -3.97 11.70 -13.71
C GLU A 17 -4.78 12.99 -13.52
N SER A 18 -4.61 13.94 -14.44
CA SER A 18 -5.31 15.23 -14.36
C SER A 18 -6.82 15.11 -14.50
N PHE A 19 -7.31 14.16 -15.30
CA PHE A 19 -8.73 14.00 -15.61
C PHE A 19 -9.57 13.47 -14.42
N ILE A 20 -8.96 12.74 -13.48
CA ILE A 20 -9.63 12.27 -12.25
C ILE A 20 -9.38 13.18 -11.03
N ARG A 21 -8.67 14.31 -11.19
CA ARG A 21 -8.29 15.19 -10.07
C ARG A 21 -9.48 15.64 -9.21
N HIS A 22 -10.66 15.77 -9.82
CA HIS A 22 -11.88 16.13 -9.12
C HIS A 22 -12.35 15.03 -8.14
N GLU A 23 -12.25 13.75 -8.54
CA GLU A 23 -12.58 12.59 -7.70
C GLU A 23 -11.59 12.46 -6.54
N LEU A 24 -10.29 12.63 -6.82
CA LEU A 24 -9.23 12.66 -5.80
C LEU A 24 -9.53 13.70 -4.72
N LYS A 25 -9.86 14.93 -5.13
CA LYS A 25 -10.21 16.02 -4.20
C LYS A 25 -11.41 15.66 -3.33
N ILE A 26 -12.47 15.12 -3.91
CA ILE A 26 -13.67 14.69 -3.17
C ILE A 26 -13.33 13.58 -2.16
N GLY A 27 -12.50 12.61 -2.55
CA GLY A 27 -12.05 11.53 -1.68
C GLY A 27 -11.29 12.03 -0.46
N VAL A 28 -10.30 12.92 -0.67
CA VAL A 28 -9.52 13.53 0.41
C VAL A 28 -10.41 14.37 1.33
N GLU A 29 -11.30 15.21 0.78
CA GLU A 29 -12.22 16.01 1.57
C GLU A 29 -13.15 15.15 2.45
N ARG A 30 -13.61 13.99 1.96
CA ARG A 30 -14.42 13.05 2.74
C ARG A 30 -13.64 12.46 3.91
N LEU A 31 -12.39 12.03 3.69
CA LEU A 31 -11.55 11.48 4.76
C LEU A 31 -11.23 12.56 5.82
N ASN A 32 -10.88 13.77 5.38
CA ASN A 32 -10.62 14.89 6.28
C ASN A 32 -11.85 15.26 7.13
N LYS A 33 -13.07 15.16 6.59
CA LYS A 33 -14.32 15.38 7.36
C LYS A 33 -14.54 14.36 8.47
N TYR A 34 -13.94 13.18 8.37
CA TYR A 34 -13.92 12.19 9.45
C TYR A 34 -12.77 12.41 10.45
N GLY A 35 -12.00 13.49 10.31
CA GLY A 35 -10.83 13.77 11.14
C GLY A 35 -9.62 12.89 10.82
N ILE A 36 -9.58 12.30 9.62
CA ILE A 36 -8.50 11.43 9.17
C ILE A 36 -7.53 12.25 8.31
N GLU A 37 -6.25 12.23 8.68
CA GLU A 37 -5.16 12.76 7.86
C GLU A 37 -4.86 11.80 6.70
N VAL A 38 -4.68 12.35 5.49
CA VAL A 38 -4.33 11.58 4.29
C VAL A 38 -2.92 11.94 3.85
N GLU A 39 -2.07 10.92 3.75
CA GLU A 39 -0.74 11.02 3.15
C GLU A 39 -0.68 10.19 1.87
N PHE A 40 -0.20 10.79 0.77
CA PHE A 40 0.12 10.04 -0.45
C PHE A 40 1.58 9.60 -0.37
N LEU A 41 1.83 8.31 -0.54
CA LEU A 41 3.20 7.81 -0.59
C LEU A 41 3.93 8.37 -1.83
N PRO A 42 5.27 8.46 -1.81
CA PRO A 42 6.04 9.27 -2.76
C PRO A 42 5.79 8.99 -4.25
N ASN A 43 5.34 7.79 -4.61
CA ASN A 43 5.06 7.42 -5.99
C ASN A 43 3.56 7.37 -6.33
N ALA A 44 2.66 7.42 -5.34
CA ALA A 44 1.22 7.16 -5.51
C ALA A 44 0.53 8.04 -6.56
N LEU A 45 1.00 9.28 -6.77
CA LEU A 45 0.41 10.25 -7.69
C LEU A 45 1.26 10.51 -8.96
N LYS A 46 2.18 9.61 -9.31
CA LYS A 46 3.08 9.79 -10.48
C LYS A 46 2.44 9.46 -11.84
N GLY A 47 1.17 9.10 -11.88
CA GLY A 47 0.43 8.83 -13.12
C GLY A 47 0.60 7.40 -13.65
N MET A 48 -0.19 7.06 -14.67
CA MET A 48 -0.32 5.70 -15.19
C MET A 48 0.98 5.18 -15.80
N GLU A 49 1.65 5.99 -16.63
CA GLU A 49 2.88 5.59 -17.33
C GLU A 49 3.99 5.25 -16.35
N PHE A 50 4.30 6.15 -15.41
CA PHE A 50 5.32 5.92 -14.40
C PHE A 50 5.01 4.67 -13.56
N ILE A 51 3.79 4.56 -13.04
CA ILE A 51 3.41 3.44 -12.16
C ILE A 51 3.49 2.09 -12.89
N LYS A 52 3.11 2.07 -14.17
CA LYS A 52 3.21 0.87 -15.01
C LYS A 52 4.66 0.47 -15.23
N GLU A 53 5.56 1.41 -15.54
CA GLU A 53 6.95 1.09 -15.84
C GLU A 53 7.81 0.82 -14.60
N HIS A 54 7.39 1.29 -13.42
CA HIS A 54 8.18 1.23 -12.18
C HIS A 54 7.54 0.37 -11.06
N PRO A 55 7.43 -0.98 -11.22
CA PRO A 55 6.95 -1.87 -10.16
C PRO A 55 7.79 -1.82 -8.88
N GLU A 56 9.10 -1.52 -8.98
CA GLU A 56 9.99 -1.31 -7.83
C GLU A 56 9.60 -0.09 -7.01
N SER A 57 9.11 0.96 -7.66
CA SER A 57 8.64 2.17 -6.97
C SER A 57 7.33 1.90 -6.22
N ARG A 58 6.44 1.08 -6.80
CA ARG A 58 5.23 0.61 -6.10
C ARG A 58 5.55 -0.26 -4.88
N ALA A 59 6.50 -1.19 -5.04
CA ALA A 59 6.97 -2.01 -3.93
C ALA A 59 7.58 -1.15 -2.83
N LYS A 60 8.40 -0.16 -3.18
CA LYS A 60 9.00 0.79 -2.23
C LYS A 60 7.95 1.54 -1.43
N ASP A 61 6.90 2.05 -2.07
CA ASP A 61 5.79 2.73 -1.38
C ASP A 61 5.10 1.81 -0.38
N LEU A 62 4.85 0.55 -0.73
CA LEU A 62 4.26 -0.44 0.19
C LEU A 62 5.17 -0.67 1.41
N ILE A 63 6.48 -0.87 1.18
CA ILE A 63 7.47 -1.07 2.25
C ILE A 63 7.56 0.17 3.16
N THR A 64 7.63 1.36 2.58
CA THR A 64 7.66 2.63 3.33
C THR A 64 6.40 2.78 4.18
N ALA A 65 5.22 2.49 3.62
CA ALA A 65 3.95 2.59 4.33
C ALA A 65 3.86 1.62 5.53
N PHE A 66 4.46 0.43 5.44
CA PHE A 66 4.55 -0.48 6.59
C PHE A 66 5.57 -0.04 7.64
N LYS A 67 6.72 0.50 7.23
CA LYS A 67 7.79 0.94 8.14
C LYS A 67 7.47 2.22 8.89
N ASP A 68 6.66 3.11 8.32
CA ASP A 68 6.25 4.35 8.95
C ASP A 68 5.22 4.11 10.05
N ASP A 69 5.62 4.30 11.30
CA ASP A 69 4.76 4.10 12.48
C ASP A 69 3.73 5.21 12.68
N SER A 70 3.81 6.32 11.92
CA SER A 70 2.78 7.37 11.92
C SER A 70 1.53 6.99 11.11
N ILE A 71 1.65 6.04 10.17
CA ILE A 71 0.54 5.59 9.32
C ILE A 71 -0.23 4.47 10.02
N ASP A 72 -1.50 4.70 10.36
CA ASP A 72 -2.36 3.70 11.01
C ASP A 72 -2.95 2.69 10.03
N MET A 73 -3.11 3.09 8.77
CA MET A 73 -3.80 2.31 7.75
C MET A 73 -3.23 2.60 6.35
N ILE A 74 -3.08 1.54 5.56
CA ILE A 74 -2.68 1.60 4.15
C ILE A 74 -3.92 1.40 3.29
N LEU A 75 -4.20 2.35 2.41
CA LEU A 75 -5.32 2.31 1.48
C LEU A 75 -4.81 2.24 0.04
N CYS A 76 -5.18 1.18 -0.69
CA CYS A 76 -4.88 1.09 -2.12
C CYS A 76 -5.74 2.08 -2.92
N ALA A 77 -5.08 2.86 -3.77
CA ALA A 77 -5.71 3.87 -4.63
C ALA A 77 -6.81 3.28 -5.52
N ILE A 78 -6.47 2.24 -6.28
CA ILE A 78 -7.38 1.51 -7.17
C ILE A 78 -6.78 0.16 -7.57
N GLY A 79 -7.60 -0.73 -8.15
CA GLY A 79 -7.17 -1.98 -8.78
C GLY A 79 -6.44 -1.79 -10.12
N GLY A 80 -6.37 -2.86 -10.92
CA GLY A 80 -5.65 -2.94 -12.20
C GLY A 80 -5.43 -4.40 -12.58
N GLU A 81 -4.25 -4.76 -13.09
CA GLU A 81 -3.99 -6.15 -13.54
C GLU A 81 -2.58 -6.69 -13.27
N ASP A 82 -1.62 -5.86 -12.85
CA ASP A 82 -0.20 -6.23 -12.91
C ASP A 82 0.57 -6.16 -11.58
N THR A 83 -0.10 -6.09 -10.40
CA THR A 83 0.60 -5.97 -9.12
C THR A 83 1.46 -7.20 -8.78
N TYR A 84 1.28 -8.34 -9.46
CA TYR A 84 2.18 -9.49 -9.35
C TYR A 84 3.63 -9.14 -9.70
N ARG A 85 3.87 -8.09 -10.50
CA ARG A 85 5.22 -7.60 -10.85
C ARG A 85 5.99 -7.08 -9.64
N LEU A 86 5.34 -6.84 -8.50
CA LEU A 86 6.01 -6.46 -7.26
C LEU A 86 6.74 -7.65 -6.59
N LEU A 87 6.45 -8.90 -6.97
CA LEU A 87 6.98 -10.10 -6.30
C LEU A 87 8.52 -10.10 -6.15
N PRO A 88 9.33 -9.81 -7.20
CA PRO A 88 10.79 -9.83 -7.05
C PRO A 88 11.31 -8.80 -6.03
N TYR A 89 10.65 -7.64 -5.93
CA TYR A 89 11.06 -6.55 -5.05
C TYR A 89 10.60 -6.74 -3.60
N LEU A 90 9.49 -7.46 -3.41
CA LEU A 90 8.93 -7.74 -2.08
C LEU A 90 9.52 -9.01 -1.45
N PHE A 91 9.82 -10.03 -2.26
CA PHE A 91 10.24 -11.35 -1.79
C PHE A 91 11.69 -11.70 -2.12
N GLY A 92 12.31 -11.07 -3.13
CA GLY A 92 13.67 -11.43 -3.57
C GLY A 92 14.69 -11.40 -2.44
N ASN A 93 14.60 -10.39 -1.56
CA ASN A 93 15.46 -10.22 -0.39
C ASN A 93 14.67 -10.16 0.94
N ASN A 94 13.48 -10.77 0.99
CA ASN A 94 12.58 -10.73 2.17
C ASN A 94 12.13 -9.32 2.60
N GLU A 95 12.12 -8.33 1.71
CA GLU A 95 11.83 -6.93 2.07
C GLU A 95 10.44 -6.74 2.69
N LEU A 96 9.41 -7.41 2.17
CA LEU A 96 8.07 -7.35 2.77
C LEU A 96 8.05 -8.01 4.15
N LYS A 97 8.74 -9.14 4.30
CA LYS A 97 8.80 -9.87 5.58
C LYS A 97 9.47 -9.04 6.67
N THR A 98 10.51 -8.26 6.33
CA THR A 98 11.21 -7.40 7.30
C THR A 98 10.45 -6.11 7.61
N ALA A 99 9.61 -5.63 6.69
CA ALA A 99 8.85 -4.40 6.86
C ALA A 99 7.51 -4.58 7.54
N VAL A 100 6.84 -5.72 7.33
CA VAL A 100 5.43 -5.90 7.71
C VAL A 100 5.25 -5.81 9.23
N LYS A 101 4.21 -5.08 9.62
CA LYS A 101 3.71 -4.96 11.00
C LYS A 101 2.19 -5.10 10.94
N GLN A 102 1.57 -5.44 12.06
CA GLN A 102 0.10 -5.46 12.14
C GLN A 102 -0.44 -4.05 11.91
N LYS A 103 -0.99 -3.82 10.72
CA LYS A 103 -1.54 -2.54 10.25
C LYS A 103 -2.73 -2.82 9.34
N ILE A 104 -3.74 -1.95 9.34
CA ILE A 104 -4.89 -2.14 8.45
C ILE A 104 -4.41 -1.94 7.02
N PHE A 105 -4.67 -2.92 6.15
CA PHE A 105 -4.43 -2.84 4.72
C PHE A 105 -5.76 -3.06 3.98
N LEU A 106 -6.19 -2.08 3.20
CA LEU A 106 -7.49 -2.10 2.51
C LEU A 106 -7.36 -1.88 1.01
N GLY A 107 -7.99 -2.78 0.25
CA GLY A 107 -8.17 -2.69 -1.20
C GLY A 107 -8.82 -3.97 -1.75
N PHE A 108 -9.18 -3.99 -3.02
CA PHE A 108 -9.88 -5.09 -3.68
C PHE A 108 -9.47 -5.23 -5.16
N SER A 109 -10.08 -6.16 -5.92
CA SER A 109 -9.75 -6.46 -7.32
C SER A 109 -8.32 -7.01 -7.44
N ASN A 110 -7.43 -6.42 -8.24
CA ASN A 110 -6.03 -6.84 -8.36
C ASN A 110 -5.28 -6.87 -7.03
N THR A 111 -5.71 -6.02 -6.07
CA THR A 111 -5.18 -6.01 -4.71
C THR A 111 -5.35 -7.36 -3.99
N THR A 112 -6.20 -8.27 -4.50
CA THR A 112 -6.23 -9.69 -4.08
C THR A 112 -4.85 -10.33 -4.06
N ILE A 113 -3.99 -10.02 -5.05
CA ILE A 113 -2.63 -10.54 -5.09
C ILE A 113 -1.81 -9.99 -3.91
N ASN A 114 -1.96 -8.70 -3.57
CA ASN A 114 -1.30 -8.12 -2.39
C ASN A 114 -1.81 -8.75 -1.09
N HIS A 115 -3.11 -9.05 -0.99
CA HIS A 115 -3.66 -9.79 0.16
C HIS A 115 -3.02 -11.17 0.30
N PHE A 116 -2.80 -11.92 -0.78
CA PHE A 116 -2.06 -13.18 -0.74
C PHE A 116 -0.59 -13.00 -0.33
N MET A 117 0.08 -11.97 -0.85
CA MET A 117 1.46 -11.65 -0.46
C MET A 117 1.56 -11.37 1.05
N LEU A 118 0.64 -10.58 1.61
CA LEU A 118 0.60 -10.25 3.03
C LEU A 118 0.26 -11.46 3.89
N ASN A 119 -0.73 -12.26 3.47
CA ASN A 119 -1.09 -13.49 4.16
C ASN A 119 0.11 -14.45 4.26
N LYS A 120 0.89 -14.59 3.18
CA LYS A 120 2.08 -15.45 3.14
C LYS A 120 3.15 -15.06 4.17
N VAL A 121 3.34 -13.77 4.43
CA VAL A 121 4.33 -13.28 5.41
C VAL A 121 3.77 -13.20 6.83
N ALA A 122 2.46 -13.04 6.99
CA ALA A 122 1.80 -13.01 8.29
C ALA A 122 1.97 -14.33 9.06
N ASP A 123 1.87 -15.48 8.37
CA ASP A 123 2.15 -16.80 8.95
C ASP A 123 3.56 -16.88 9.56
N SER A 124 4.54 -16.28 8.88
CA SER A 124 5.93 -16.27 9.35
C SER A 124 6.14 -15.35 10.56
N TRP A 125 5.39 -14.25 10.65
CA TRP A 125 5.46 -13.30 11.76
C TRP A 125 4.82 -13.87 13.03
N ASN A 126 3.67 -14.54 12.90
CA ASN A 126 3.01 -15.21 14.03
C ASN A 126 3.86 -16.33 14.63
N SER A 127 4.57 -17.11 13.79
CA SER A 127 5.52 -18.11 14.27
C SER A 127 6.72 -17.49 15.01
N GLN A 128 7.22 -16.33 14.55
CA GLN A 128 8.33 -15.65 15.24
C GLN A 128 7.90 -15.06 16.58
N LYS A 129 6.67 -14.54 16.70
CA LYS A 129 6.14 -14.08 18.00
C LYS A 129 5.98 -15.21 19.00
N SER A 130 5.44 -16.36 18.59
CA SER A 130 5.28 -17.50 19.51
C SER A 130 6.62 -18.06 19.97
N CYS A 131 7.65 -18.06 19.11
CA CYS A 131 9.01 -18.44 19.51
C CYS A 131 9.69 -17.43 20.42
N ASN A 132 9.36 -16.14 20.33
CA ASN A 132 10.01 -15.08 21.10
C ASN A 132 9.27 -14.65 22.38
N GLY A 133 8.16 -15.32 22.73
CA GLY A 133 7.44 -15.09 24.00
C GLY A 133 6.82 -13.70 24.17
N LEU A 134 6.50 -13.02 23.07
CA LEU A 134 5.78 -11.74 23.05
C LEU A 134 4.27 -11.95 22.87
#